data_AF-A0A954KI60-F1
#
_entry.id   AF-A0A954KI60-F1
#
_cell.length_a   1.000
_cell.length_b   1.000
_cell.length_c   1.000
_cell.angle_alpha   90.00
_cell.angle_beta   90.00
_cell.angle_gamma   90.00
#
_symmetry.space_group_name_H-M   'P 1'
#
loop_
_entity.id
_entity.type
_entity.pdbx_description
1 polymer ?
#
loop_
_entity_poly.entity_id
_entity_poly.type
_entity_poly.pdbx_seq_one_letter_code
_entity_poly.pdbx_strand_id
1 'polypeptide(L)'
;NQAIWVESQDSVGFSTGITCTARIPNEDSAIQFLFNYPHGSLERVMDLEVRGRIQKIMAREAAKEPMDTLRERKNEMLDAVEQDVIPFFEARGILVTTIGQFGGFTYENPDIQKAIDEVFAAQQDEEVAKAEAKVAEQRKLALQLRGEGEAAQILESKRGEAEGIKLVADAKAYEIEKANADLKTYLSLKQLEIEQSRLEKWDGRYPVYLFTGEGQQMPQILLGMPTDLTSE
;
A
#
# COMPACT_ATOMS: atom_id res chain seq x y z
N ASN A 1 20.94 -3.62 43.02
CA ASN A 1 20.63 -3.57 41.57
C ASN A 1 21.90 -3.45 40.76
N GLN A 2 22.54 -4.59 40.52
CA GLN A 2 23.70 -4.70 39.63
C GLN A 2 23.27 -5.54 38.43
N ALA A 3 23.66 -5.12 37.23
CA ALA A 3 23.42 -5.87 36.00
C ALA A 3 24.24 -7.17 36.03
N ILE A 4 23.69 -8.23 35.45
CA ILE A 4 24.36 -9.52 35.37
C ILE A 4 25.21 -9.52 34.10
N TRP A 5 26.52 -9.61 34.27
CA TRP A 5 27.50 -9.68 33.19
C TRP A 5 27.72 -11.13 32.75
N VAL A 6 27.62 -11.34 31.45
CA VAL A 6 27.80 -12.64 30.79
C VAL A 6 28.48 -12.43 29.43
N GLU A 7 29.07 -13.49 28.91
CA GLU A 7 29.77 -13.50 27.62
C GLU A 7 29.08 -14.52 26.70
N SER A 8 28.88 -14.15 25.44
CA SER A 8 28.36 -15.04 24.41
C SER A 8 29.44 -15.94 23.82
N GLN A 9 29.05 -16.90 22.96
CA GLN A 9 30.00 -17.81 22.30
C GLN A 9 31.07 -17.09 21.46
N ASP A 10 30.71 -15.96 20.85
CA ASP A 10 31.57 -15.11 20.02
C ASP A 10 32.41 -14.11 20.84
N SER A 11 32.54 -14.32 22.14
CA SER A 11 33.32 -13.49 23.06
C SER A 11 32.85 -12.04 23.15
N VAL A 12 31.54 -11.82 23.00
CA VAL A 12 30.93 -10.52 23.22
C VAL A 12 30.41 -10.44 24.66
N GLY A 13 31.05 -9.60 25.47
CA GLY A 13 30.61 -9.28 26.83
C GLY A 13 29.37 -8.39 26.82
N PHE A 14 28.32 -8.81 27.51
CA PHE A 14 27.09 -8.04 27.68
C PHE A 14 26.52 -8.16 29.08
N SER A 15 25.70 -7.18 29.43
CA SER A 15 24.95 -7.18 30.67
C SER A 15 23.47 -7.04 30.43
N THR A 16 22.70 -7.64 31.34
CA THR A 16 21.25 -7.54 31.35
C THR A 16 20.73 -7.35 32.77
N GLY A 17 19.63 -6.60 32.90
CA GLY A 17 18.93 -6.46 34.17
C GLY A 17 18.01 -7.65 34.39
N ILE A 18 18.08 -8.23 35.59
CA ILE A 18 17.13 -9.27 36.01
C ILE A 18 16.44 -8.85 37.30
N THR A 19 15.12 -8.92 37.27
CA THR A 19 14.25 -8.79 38.44
C THR A 19 13.87 -10.18 38.90
N CYS A 20 14.07 -10.44 40.18
CA CYS A 20 13.65 -11.68 40.82
C CYS A 20 12.83 -11.32 42.06
N THR A 21 11.70 -12.00 42.22
CA THR A 21 10.88 -11.91 43.43
C THR A 21 10.79 -13.28 44.08
N ALA A 22 11.01 -13.34 45.38
CA ALA A 22 10.89 -14.57 46.15
C ALA A 22 10.23 -14.31 47.49
N ARG A 23 9.59 -15.34 48.03
CA ARG A 23 8.95 -15.33 49.35
C ARG A 23 9.08 -16.69 50.03
N ILE A 24 8.91 -16.71 51.34
CA ILE A 24 8.74 -17.94 52.11
C ILE A 24 7.23 -18.18 52.25
N PRO A 25 6.66 -19.23 51.63
CA PRO A 25 5.21 -19.35 51.47
C PRO A 25 4.47 -19.85 52.72
N ASN A 26 5.09 -20.72 53.52
CA ASN A 26 4.46 -21.38 54.66
C ASN A 26 5.48 -21.68 55.77
N GLU A 27 4.98 -22.12 56.93
CA GLU A 27 5.79 -22.39 58.12
C GLU A 27 6.79 -23.52 57.90
N ASP A 28 6.40 -24.58 57.19
CA ASP A 28 7.31 -25.68 56.83
C ASP A 28 8.49 -25.19 55.97
N SER A 29 8.23 -24.32 54.98
CA SER A 29 9.29 -23.69 54.19
C SER A 29 10.17 -22.78 55.04
N ALA A 30 9.61 -22.11 56.05
CA ALA A 30 10.41 -21.30 56.97
C ALA A 30 11.37 -22.16 57.79
N ILE A 31 10.96 -23.35 58.23
CA ILE A 31 11.84 -24.31 58.92
C ILE A 31 12.95 -24.78 57.97
N GLN A 32 12.61 -25.13 56.73
CA GLN A 32 13.61 -25.52 55.72
C GLN A 32 14.58 -24.39 55.41
N PHE A 33 14.09 -23.16 55.30
CA PHE A 33 14.90 -21.97 55.08
C PHE A 33 15.87 -21.75 56.23
N LEU A 34 15.39 -21.78 57.48
CA LEU A 34 16.24 -21.59 58.67
C LEU A 34 17.25 -22.71 58.86
N PHE A 35 16.91 -23.94 58.45
CA PHE A 35 17.84 -25.07 58.47
C PHE A 35 18.98 -24.89 57.46
N ASN A 36 18.65 -24.48 56.22
CA ASN A 36 19.64 -24.27 55.17
C ASN A 36 20.43 -22.95 55.33
N TYR A 37 19.80 -21.93 55.93
CA TYR A 37 20.35 -20.58 56.09
C TYR A 37 20.21 -20.07 57.54
N PRO A 38 20.97 -20.62 58.51
CA PRO A 38 20.78 -20.35 59.96
C PRO A 38 20.97 -18.89 60.37
N HIS A 39 21.72 -18.12 59.58
CA HIS A 39 22.04 -16.71 59.83
C HIS A 39 21.74 -15.81 58.61
N GLY A 40 21.04 -16.33 57.60
CA GLY A 40 20.76 -15.62 56.36
C GLY A 40 19.41 -14.89 56.42
N SER A 41 19.38 -13.61 56.07
CA SER A 41 18.12 -12.97 55.67
C SER A 41 17.75 -13.45 54.26
N LEU A 42 16.45 -13.48 53.95
CA LEU A 42 15.99 -13.79 52.59
C LEU A 42 16.63 -12.86 51.56
N GLU A 43 16.78 -11.57 51.90
CA GLU A 43 17.48 -10.58 51.07
C GLU A 43 18.92 -11.01 50.75
N ARG A 44 19.68 -11.45 51.76
CA ARG A 44 21.06 -11.91 51.57
C ARG A 44 21.13 -13.17 50.70
N VAL A 45 20.21 -14.12 50.90
CA VAL A 45 20.15 -15.34 50.08
C VAL A 45 19.79 -15.01 48.64
N MET A 46 18.86 -14.07 48.42
CA MET A 46 18.54 -13.60 47.07
C MET A 46 19.73 -12.92 46.39
N ASP A 47 20.45 -12.05 47.10
CA ASP A 47 21.52 -11.26 46.49
C ASP A 47 22.81 -12.05 46.25
N LEU A 48 23.10 -13.06 47.08
CA LEU A 48 24.30 -13.89 46.93
C LEU A 48 24.03 -15.18 46.14
N GLU A 49 23.09 -16.00 46.62
CA GLU A 49 22.92 -17.34 46.07
C GLU A 49 22.00 -17.36 44.86
N VAL A 50 20.83 -16.72 44.93
CA VAL A 50 19.89 -16.69 43.81
C VAL A 50 20.51 -15.94 42.64
N ARG A 51 21.08 -14.75 42.88
CA ARG A 51 21.81 -13.99 41.85
C ARG A 51 22.96 -14.80 41.26
N GLY A 52 23.82 -15.39 42.11
CA GLY A 52 24.98 -16.16 41.65
C GLY A 52 24.58 -17.37 40.81
N ARG A 53 23.47 -18.03 41.16
CA ARG A 53 22.96 -19.17 40.39
C ARG A 53 22.35 -18.72 39.05
N ILE A 54 21.55 -17.66 39.03
CA ILE A 54 21.03 -17.06 37.79
C ILE A 54 22.18 -16.70 36.86
N GLN A 55 23.21 -16.00 37.37
CA GLN A 55 24.39 -15.64 36.58
C GLN A 55 25.10 -16.86 36.01
N LYS A 56 25.27 -17.92 36.81
CA LYS A 56 25.90 -19.16 36.35
C LYS A 56 25.14 -19.85 35.21
N ILE A 57 23.81 -19.88 35.29
CA ILE A 57 22.98 -20.51 34.25
C ILE A 57 22.97 -19.65 33.00
N MET A 58 22.76 -18.34 33.15
CA MET A 58 22.80 -17.43 32.00
C MET A 58 24.15 -17.44 31.30
N ALA A 59 25.26 -17.45 32.03
CA ALA A 59 26.58 -17.57 31.42
C ALA A 59 26.74 -18.89 30.63
N ARG A 60 26.18 -19.98 31.16
CA ARG A 60 26.21 -21.28 30.48
C ARG A 60 25.39 -21.29 29.20
N GLU A 61 24.19 -20.71 29.22
CA GLU A 61 23.32 -20.65 28.04
C GLU A 61 23.84 -19.64 27.01
N ALA A 62 24.34 -18.48 27.45
CA ALA A 62 24.95 -17.48 26.57
C ALA A 62 26.20 -18.02 25.86
N ALA A 63 27.02 -18.84 26.53
CA ALA A 63 28.22 -19.42 25.91
C ALA A 63 27.94 -20.44 24.79
N LYS A 64 26.68 -20.87 24.59
CA LYS A 64 26.33 -21.88 23.57
C LYS A 64 26.08 -21.27 22.19
N GLU A 65 25.65 -20.02 22.14
CA GLU A 65 25.13 -19.37 20.95
C GLU A 65 25.79 -18.01 20.73
N PRO A 66 25.89 -17.55 19.47
CA PRO A 66 26.38 -16.21 19.16
C PRO A 66 25.36 -15.14 19.58
N MET A 67 25.84 -13.90 19.78
CA MET A 67 25.04 -12.79 20.27
C MET A 67 23.74 -12.54 19.49
N ASP A 68 23.76 -12.64 18.16
CA ASP A 68 22.57 -12.37 17.34
C ASP A 68 21.45 -13.37 17.61
N THR A 69 21.77 -14.67 17.73
CA THR A 69 20.80 -15.72 18.09
C THR A 69 20.27 -15.51 19.51
N LEU A 70 21.12 -15.05 20.45
CA LEU A 70 20.70 -14.79 21.82
C LEU A 70 19.68 -13.64 21.93
N ARG A 71 19.73 -12.65 21.03
CA ARG A 71 18.73 -11.56 20.97
C ARG A 71 17.36 -12.07 20.57
N GLU A 72 17.31 -13.01 19.63
CA GLU A 72 16.07 -13.62 19.16
C GLU A 72 15.49 -14.58 20.20
N ARG A 73 16.36 -15.35 20.89
CA ARG A 73 15.98 -16.42 21.83
C ARG A 73 16.08 -16.06 23.30
N LYS A 74 15.99 -14.77 23.64
CA LYS A 74 16.09 -14.28 25.03
C LYS A 74 15.12 -14.96 26.01
N ASN A 75 13.92 -15.32 25.54
CA ASN A 75 12.91 -15.99 26.37
C ASN A 75 13.34 -17.42 26.73
N GLU A 76 13.94 -18.15 25.80
CA GLU A 76 14.41 -19.53 26.04
C GLU A 76 15.52 -19.57 27.11
N MET A 77 16.38 -18.56 27.14
CA MET A 77 17.39 -18.41 28.19
C MET A 77 16.75 -18.20 29.55
N LEU A 78 15.71 -17.37 29.64
CA LEU A 78 14.97 -17.16 30.88
C LEU A 78 14.22 -18.42 31.32
N ASP A 79 13.62 -19.16 30.39
CA ASP A 79 12.94 -20.43 30.68
C ASP A 79 13.92 -21.45 31.28
N ALA A 80 15.14 -21.54 30.74
CA ALA A 80 16.21 -22.38 31.30
C ALA A 80 16.62 -21.95 32.70
N VAL A 81 16.67 -20.64 32.97
CA VAL A 81 16.93 -20.11 34.31
C VAL A 81 15.80 -20.49 35.27
N GLU A 82 14.53 -20.31 34.88
CA GLU A 82 13.38 -20.66 35.70
C GLU A 82 13.34 -22.15 36.05
N GLN A 83 13.58 -23.02 35.06
CA GLN A 83 13.56 -24.47 35.24
C GLN A 83 14.61 -24.99 36.22
N ASP A 84 15.76 -24.32 36.37
CA ASP A 84 16.80 -24.74 37.33
C ASP A 84 16.70 -23.99 38.67
N VAL A 85 16.40 -22.70 38.65
CA VAL A 85 16.38 -21.86 39.86
C VAL A 85 15.16 -22.16 40.73
N ILE A 86 13.96 -22.27 40.15
CA ILE A 86 12.73 -22.46 40.93
C ILE A 86 12.79 -23.75 41.75
N PRO A 87 13.05 -24.95 41.17
CA PRO A 87 13.05 -26.19 41.95
C PRO A 87 14.19 -26.25 42.97
N PHE A 88 15.35 -25.65 42.64
CA PHE A 88 16.51 -25.66 43.53
C PHE A 88 16.26 -24.88 44.82
N PHE A 89 15.57 -23.74 44.73
CA PHE A 89 15.27 -22.89 45.88
C PHE A 89 13.99 -23.32 46.60
N GLU A 90 13.04 -23.93 45.90
CA GLU A 90 11.84 -24.53 46.51
C GLU A 90 12.24 -25.63 47.51
N ALA A 91 13.19 -26.50 47.15
CA ALA A 91 13.73 -27.52 48.04
C ALA A 91 14.45 -26.97 49.30
N ARG A 92 14.72 -25.66 49.35
CA ARG A 92 15.35 -24.96 50.47
C ARG A 92 14.39 -24.03 51.20
N GLY A 93 13.09 -24.11 50.90
CA GLY A 93 12.06 -23.32 51.54
C GLY A 93 11.89 -21.90 50.97
N ILE A 94 12.37 -21.64 49.75
CA ILE A 94 12.23 -20.34 49.08
C ILE A 94 11.40 -20.52 47.81
N LEU A 95 10.23 -19.88 47.76
CA LEU A 95 9.41 -19.83 46.56
C LEU A 95 9.80 -18.61 45.72
N VAL A 96 10.40 -18.84 44.56
CA VAL A 96 10.65 -17.80 43.55
C VAL A 96 9.37 -17.62 42.73
N THR A 97 8.76 -16.43 42.77
CA THR A 97 7.45 -16.15 42.16
C THR A 97 7.55 -15.60 40.75
N THR A 98 8.60 -14.83 40.45
CA THR A 98 8.78 -14.23 39.13
C THR A 98 10.25 -13.99 38.89
N ILE A 99 10.75 -14.44 37.74
CA ILE A 99 12.04 -14.05 37.18
C ILE A 99 11.73 -13.31 35.89
N GLY A 100 12.23 -12.08 35.77
CA GLY A 100 11.97 -11.26 34.59
C GLY A 100 13.23 -10.53 34.16
N GLN A 101 13.47 -10.46 32.86
CA GLN A 101 14.48 -9.58 32.31
C GLN A 101 13.92 -8.16 32.20
N PHE A 102 14.71 -7.17 32.63
CA PHE A 102 14.43 -5.77 32.42
C PHE A 102 15.65 -5.08 31.83
N GLY A 103 15.43 -4.19 30.86
CA GLY A 103 16.51 -3.60 30.09
C GLY A 103 17.00 -4.55 28.98
N GLY A 104 17.39 -3.95 27.86
CA GLY A 104 18.04 -4.66 26.76
C GLY A 104 19.45 -5.09 27.12
N PHE A 105 20.16 -5.68 26.15
CA PHE A 105 21.57 -5.98 26.31
C PHE A 105 22.41 -4.71 26.24
N THR A 106 23.21 -4.49 27.29
CA THR A 106 24.20 -3.42 27.33
C THR A 106 25.58 -4.04 27.14
N TYR A 107 26.29 -3.64 26.11
CA TYR A 107 27.58 -4.23 25.74
C TYR A 107 28.71 -3.64 26.58
N GLU A 108 29.73 -4.46 26.87
CA GLU A 108 30.91 -4.01 27.61
C GLU A 108 31.77 -3.05 26.77
N ASN A 109 31.85 -3.30 25.46
CA ASN A 109 32.59 -2.45 24.53
C ASN A 109 31.65 -1.46 23.81
N PRO A 110 31.82 -0.14 24.00
CA PRO A 110 31.01 0.87 23.31
C PRO A 110 31.19 0.85 21.79
N ASP A 111 32.33 0.35 21.27
CA ASP A 111 32.55 0.22 19.82
C ASP A 111 31.76 -0.94 19.22
N ILE A 112 31.51 -2.01 19.99
CA ILE A 112 30.59 -3.08 19.57
C ILE A 112 29.17 -2.54 19.49
N GLN A 113 28.77 -1.72 20.48
CA GLN A 113 27.46 -1.09 20.46
C GLN A 113 27.27 -0.18 19.25
N LYS A 114 28.29 0.64 18.92
CA LYS A 114 28.28 1.45 17.69
C LYS A 114 28.25 0.61 16.42
N ALA A 115 29.03 -0.46 16.34
CA ALA A 115 29.04 -1.34 15.17
C ALA A 115 27.67 -2.00 14.97
N ILE A 116 26.99 -2.40 16.05
CA ILE A 116 25.61 -2.92 16.00
C ILE A 116 24.65 -1.84 15.51
N ASP A 117 24.74 -0.62 16.07
CA ASP A 117 23.88 0.50 15.66
C ASP A 117 24.09 0.85 14.18
N GLU A 118 25.34 0.79 13.69
CA GLU A 118 25.69 1.00 12.29
C GLU A 118 25.18 -0.13 11.38
N VAL A 119 25.33 -1.40 11.78
CA VAL A 119 24.78 -2.54 11.02
C VAL A 119 23.26 -2.49 10.99
N PHE A 120 22.61 -2.12 12.09
CA PHE A 120 21.17 -1.99 12.15
C PHE A 120 20.67 -0.83 11.28
N ALA A 121 21.35 0.32 11.33
CA ALA A 121 21.08 1.44 10.42
C ALA A 121 21.27 1.03 8.95
N ALA A 122 22.36 0.33 8.62
CA ALA A 122 22.63 -0.15 7.26
C ALA A 122 21.60 -1.18 6.79
N GLN A 123 21.16 -2.10 7.65
CA GLN A 123 20.09 -3.06 7.34
C GLN A 123 18.76 -2.36 7.11
N GLN A 124 18.43 -1.38 7.95
CA GLN A 124 17.22 -0.58 7.81
C GLN A 124 17.23 0.24 6.52
N ASP A 125 18.38 0.83 6.18
CA ASP A 125 18.60 1.52 4.91
C ASP A 125 18.49 0.55 3.71
N GLU A 126 19.01 -0.68 3.82
CA GLU A 126 18.88 -1.69 2.78
C GLU A 126 17.43 -2.14 2.59
N GLU A 127 16.68 -2.33 3.68
CA GLU A 127 15.25 -2.64 3.62
C GLU A 127 14.46 -1.50 2.99
N VAL A 128 14.75 -0.25 3.36
CA VAL A 128 14.15 0.94 2.76
C VAL A 128 14.50 1.00 1.28
N ALA A 129 15.76 0.81 0.90
CA ALA A 129 16.19 0.81 -0.51
C ALA A 129 15.52 -0.33 -1.31
N LYS A 130 15.36 -1.53 -0.74
CA LYS A 130 14.63 -2.65 -1.36
C LYS A 130 13.14 -2.33 -1.48
N ALA A 131 12.54 -1.71 -0.47
CA ALA A 131 11.14 -1.29 -0.51
C ALA A 131 10.92 -0.21 -1.59
N GLU A 132 11.81 0.79 -1.66
CA GLU A 132 11.80 1.83 -2.67
C GLU A 132 12.01 1.27 -4.08
N ALA A 133 12.94 0.33 -4.26
CA ALA A 133 13.16 -0.35 -5.54
C ALA A 133 11.90 -1.11 -5.99
N LYS A 134 11.23 -1.84 -5.09
CA LYS A 134 9.95 -2.51 -5.38
C LYS A 134 8.87 -1.50 -5.74
N VAL A 135 8.77 -0.38 -5.03
CA VAL A 135 7.81 0.69 -5.34
C VAL A 135 8.11 1.33 -6.70
N ALA A 136 9.38 1.55 -7.03
CA ALA A 136 9.81 2.08 -8.32
C ALA A 136 9.49 1.11 -9.47
N GLU A 137 9.74 -0.18 -9.31
CA GLU A 137 9.35 -1.21 -10.28
C GLU A 137 7.84 -1.25 -10.48
N GLN A 138 7.06 -1.26 -9.39
CA GLN A 138 5.59 -1.23 -9.47
C GLN A 138 5.07 0.03 -10.14
N ARG A 139 5.67 1.20 -9.87
CA ARG A 139 5.32 2.46 -10.55
C ARG A 139 5.65 2.39 -12.04
N LYS A 140 6.80 1.84 -12.42
CA LYS A 140 7.20 1.67 -13.82
C LYS A 140 6.22 0.75 -14.56
N LEU A 141 5.85 -0.38 -13.96
CA LEU A 141 4.86 -1.30 -14.50
C LEU A 141 3.49 -0.62 -14.65
N ALA A 142 3.05 0.13 -13.64
CA ALA A 142 1.79 0.86 -13.68
C ALA A 142 1.77 1.95 -14.77
N LEU A 143 2.89 2.64 -14.98
CA LEU A 143 3.06 3.62 -16.08
C LEU A 143 3.03 2.94 -17.46
N GLN A 144 3.67 1.78 -17.61
CA GLN A 144 3.62 1.01 -18.86
C GLN A 144 2.19 0.54 -19.16
N LEU A 145 1.51 -0.05 -18.19
CA LEU A 145 0.12 -0.50 -18.34
C LEU A 145 -0.83 0.66 -18.66
N ARG A 146 -0.63 1.85 -18.06
CA ARG A 146 -1.39 3.05 -18.43
C ARG A 146 -1.08 3.52 -19.85
N GLY A 147 0.19 3.58 -20.24
CA GLY A 147 0.58 3.97 -21.60
C GLY A 147 0.05 3.01 -22.67
N GLU A 148 0.07 1.70 -22.40
CA GLU A 148 -0.53 0.68 -23.25
C GLU A 148 -2.06 0.80 -23.31
N GLY A 149 -2.71 1.08 -22.17
CA GLY A 149 -4.15 1.34 -22.09
C GLY A 149 -4.57 2.57 -22.89
N GLU A 150 -3.83 3.68 -22.78
CA GLU A 150 -4.07 4.89 -23.55
C GLU A 150 -3.84 4.67 -25.06
N ALA A 151 -2.76 3.96 -25.43
CA ALA A 151 -2.49 3.61 -26.82
C ALA A 151 -3.57 2.70 -27.42
N ALA A 152 -4.03 1.70 -26.67
CA ALA A 152 -5.13 0.83 -27.07
C ALA A 152 -6.44 1.60 -27.22
N GLN A 153 -6.74 2.51 -26.29
CA GLN A 153 -7.94 3.35 -26.35
C GLN A 153 -7.93 4.29 -27.55
N ILE A 154 -6.77 4.88 -27.89
CA ILE A 154 -6.62 5.72 -29.09
C ILE A 154 -6.81 4.87 -30.35
N LEU A 155 -6.19 3.70 -30.44
CA LEU A 155 -6.36 2.78 -31.58
C LEU A 155 -7.82 2.36 -31.76
N GLU A 156 -8.50 2.03 -30.67
CA GLU A 156 -9.90 1.62 -30.71
C GLU A 156 -10.82 2.78 -31.10
N SER A 157 -10.57 3.99 -30.59
CA SER A 157 -11.29 5.19 -31.01
C SER A 157 -11.12 5.47 -32.50
N LYS A 158 -9.90 5.32 -33.03
CA LYS A 158 -9.60 5.52 -34.46
C LYS A 158 -10.22 4.44 -35.34
N ARG A 159 -10.29 3.20 -34.85
CA ARG A 159 -11.03 2.12 -35.52
C ARG A 159 -12.53 2.39 -35.53
N GLY A 160 -13.10 2.78 -34.39
CA GLY A 160 -14.51 3.16 -34.29
C GLY A 160 -14.88 4.34 -35.18
N GLU A 161 -14.02 5.36 -35.28
CA GLU A 161 -14.17 6.47 -36.24
C GLU A 161 -14.14 5.97 -37.69
N ALA A 162 -13.19 5.10 -38.04
CA ALA A 162 -13.07 4.56 -39.39
C ALA A 162 -14.25 3.65 -39.77
N GLU A 163 -14.74 2.82 -38.85
CA GLU A 163 -15.92 1.99 -39.04
C GLU A 163 -17.20 2.83 -39.13
N GLY A 164 -17.32 3.87 -38.32
CA GLY A 164 -18.41 4.84 -38.42
C GLY A 164 -18.45 5.55 -39.77
N ILE A 165 -17.29 5.98 -40.29
CA ILE A 165 -17.18 6.59 -41.61
C ILE A 165 -17.59 5.60 -42.71
N LYS A 166 -17.14 4.34 -42.63
CA LYS A 166 -17.54 3.28 -43.58
C LYS A 166 -19.05 3.03 -43.53
N LEU A 167 -19.63 2.90 -42.34
CA LEU A 167 -21.07 2.68 -42.17
C LEU A 167 -21.90 3.82 -42.78
N VAL A 168 -21.47 5.07 -42.57
CA VAL A 168 -22.14 6.25 -43.17
C VAL A 168 -21.95 6.29 -44.69
N ALA A 169 -20.77 5.90 -45.19
CA ALA A 169 -20.51 5.83 -46.62
C ALA A 169 -21.34 4.71 -47.30
N ASP A 170 -21.42 3.54 -46.68
CA ASP A 170 -22.20 2.39 -47.15
C ASP A 170 -23.70 2.70 -47.09
N ALA A 171 -24.18 3.36 -46.03
CA ALA A 171 -25.57 3.83 -45.94
C ALA A 171 -25.90 4.85 -47.03
N LYS A 172 -25.01 5.82 -47.29
CA LYS A 172 -25.18 6.79 -48.39
C LYS A 172 -25.14 6.11 -49.77
N ALA A 173 -24.26 5.13 -49.96
CA ALA A 173 -24.18 4.37 -51.21
C ALA A 173 -25.47 3.57 -51.45
N TYR A 174 -26.01 2.92 -50.41
CA TYR A 174 -27.27 2.21 -50.48
C TYR A 174 -28.47 3.12 -50.74
N GLU A 175 -28.50 4.31 -50.12
CA GLU A 175 -29.50 5.33 -50.43
C GLU A 175 -29.42 5.80 -51.89
N ILE A 176 -28.22 6.03 -52.41
CA ILE A 176 -28.01 6.43 -53.81
C ILE A 176 -28.39 5.29 -54.77
N GLU A 177 -28.11 4.04 -54.43
CA GLU A 177 -28.47 2.89 -55.26
C GLU A 177 -29.99 2.69 -55.32
N LYS A 178 -30.68 2.81 -54.18
CA LYS A 178 -32.15 2.82 -54.14
C LYS A 178 -32.76 4.05 -54.80
N ALA A 179 -32.12 5.21 -54.67
CA ALA A 179 -32.51 6.43 -55.36
C ALA A 179 -32.43 6.32 -56.88
N ASN A 180 -31.40 5.64 -57.38
CA ASN A 180 -31.22 5.41 -58.81
C ASN A 180 -32.24 4.42 -59.39
N ALA A 181 -32.74 3.48 -58.58
CA ALA A 181 -33.81 2.57 -58.99
C ALA A 181 -35.16 3.30 -59.20
N ASP A 182 -35.44 4.36 -58.41
CA ASP A 182 -36.63 5.21 -58.51
C ASP A 182 -36.27 6.70 -58.66
N LEU A 183 -35.56 7.03 -59.74
CA LEU A 183 -34.95 8.35 -59.99
C LEU A 183 -35.93 9.53 -59.87
N LYS A 184 -37.20 9.35 -60.28
CA LYS A 184 -38.24 10.40 -60.20
C LYS A 184 -38.70 10.66 -58.77
N THR A 185 -38.80 9.63 -57.94
CA THR A 185 -39.27 9.73 -56.56
C THR A 185 -38.19 10.33 -55.65
N TYR A 186 -36.92 10.03 -55.94
CA TYR A 186 -35.81 10.61 -55.18
C TYR A 186 -35.60 12.10 -55.45
N LEU A 187 -35.69 12.52 -56.71
CA LEU A 187 -35.55 13.94 -57.07
C LEU A 187 -36.66 14.80 -56.47
N SER A 188 -37.90 14.30 -56.45
CA SER A 188 -39.03 14.99 -55.81
C SER A 188 -38.88 15.06 -54.29
N LEU A 189 -38.38 14.01 -53.65
CA LEU A 189 -38.14 14.01 -52.20
C LEU A 189 -37.01 14.97 -51.80
N LYS A 190 -35.95 15.07 -52.59
CA LYS A 190 -34.88 16.07 -52.38
C LYS A 190 -35.35 17.50 -52.62
N GLN A 191 -36.22 17.74 -53.60
CA GLN A 191 -36.86 19.04 -53.80
C GLN A 191 -37.72 19.44 -52.59
N LEU A 192 -38.49 18.49 -52.04
CA LEU A 192 -39.29 18.70 -50.82
C LEU A 192 -38.43 18.98 -49.59
N GLU A 193 -37.30 18.28 -49.40
CA GLU A 193 -36.36 18.58 -48.31
C GLU A 193 -35.72 19.97 -48.45
N ILE A 194 -35.39 20.38 -49.67
CA ILE A 194 -34.89 21.74 -49.94
C ILE A 194 -35.98 22.77 -49.61
N GLU A 195 -37.23 22.53 -50.01
CA GLU A 195 -38.36 23.39 -49.67
C GLU A 195 -38.62 23.46 -48.16
N GLN A 196 -38.52 22.35 -47.44
CA GLN A 196 -38.62 22.31 -45.99
C GLN A 196 -37.49 23.10 -45.33
N SER A 197 -36.25 22.92 -45.76
CA SER A 197 -35.11 23.69 -45.24
C SER A 197 -35.22 25.18 -45.57
N ARG A 198 -35.84 25.51 -46.71
CA ARG A 198 -36.16 26.88 -47.11
C ARG A 198 -37.24 27.45 -46.23
N LEU A 199 -38.28 26.69 -45.88
CA LEU A 199 -39.34 27.07 -44.94
C LEU A 199 -38.83 27.27 -43.51
N GLU A 200 -37.94 26.40 -43.02
CA GLU A 200 -37.32 26.54 -41.68
C GLU A 200 -36.43 27.79 -41.58
N LYS A 201 -35.75 28.16 -42.67
CA LYS A 201 -34.94 29.38 -42.75
C LYS A 201 -35.73 30.61 -43.17
N TRP A 202 -37.00 30.47 -43.55
CA TRP A 202 -37.85 31.58 -43.97
C TRP A 202 -38.57 32.16 -42.75
N ASP A 203 -38.30 33.43 -42.46
CA ASP A 203 -38.86 34.19 -41.34
C ASP A 203 -40.35 34.58 -41.51
N GLY A 204 -41.06 33.97 -42.48
CA GLY A 204 -42.49 34.18 -42.69
C GLY A 204 -42.88 35.58 -43.17
N ARG A 205 -41.94 36.44 -43.56
CA ARG A 205 -42.26 37.75 -44.14
C ARG A 205 -42.10 37.72 -45.66
N TYR A 206 -43.19 37.96 -46.38
CA TYR A 206 -43.10 38.44 -47.75
C TYR A 206 -42.50 39.85 -47.73
N PRO A 207 -41.57 40.20 -48.63
CA PRO A 207 -41.06 41.56 -48.71
C PRO A 207 -42.25 42.50 -48.97
N VAL A 208 -42.63 43.25 -47.93
CA VAL A 208 -43.66 44.28 -48.03
C VAL A 208 -43.03 45.42 -48.82
N TYR A 209 -43.37 45.51 -50.11
CA TYR A 209 -43.19 46.74 -50.86
C TYR A 209 -44.03 47.82 -50.17
N LEU A 210 -43.35 48.66 -49.38
CA LEU A 210 -43.86 49.90 -48.82
C LEU A 210 -44.27 50.83 -49.96
N PHE A 211 -45.49 50.67 -50.45
CA PHE A 211 -46.19 51.72 -51.19
C PHE A 211 -46.76 52.69 -50.15
N THR A 212 -45.94 53.64 -49.69
CA THR A 212 -46.38 54.92 -49.11
C THR A 212 -45.17 55.87 -48.96
N GLY A 213 -45.14 56.91 -49.80
CA GLY A 213 -44.45 58.18 -49.48
C GLY A 213 -43.11 58.45 -50.18
N GLU A 214 -43.19 59.16 -51.31
CA GLU A 214 -42.17 60.02 -51.94
C GLU A 214 -40.80 59.43 -52.37
N GLY A 215 -40.64 59.29 -53.69
CA GLY A 215 -39.35 59.55 -54.36
C GLY A 215 -38.55 58.34 -54.84
N GLN A 216 -38.65 58.08 -56.14
CA GLN A 216 -37.64 57.43 -57.01
C GLN A 216 -37.44 55.89 -56.98
N GLN A 217 -37.59 55.33 -58.19
CA GLN A 217 -37.05 54.07 -58.75
C GLN A 217 -37.56 52.72 -58.21
N MET A 218 -38.41 52.08 -59.02
CA MET A 218 -38.79 50.67 -58.92
C MET A 218 -37.66 49.76 -59.46
N PRO A 219 -37.26 48.69 -58.75
CA PRO A 219 -36.60 47.55 -59.36
C PRO A 219 -37.63 46.43 -59.65
N GLN A 220 -37.71 46.04 -60.93
CA GLN A 220 -38.49 44.92 -61.44
C GLN A 220 -38.01 43.60 -60.78
N ILE A 221 -38.85 42.91 -60.01
CA ILE A 221 -38.61 41.49 -59.66
C ILE A 221 -39.54 40.62 -60.49
N LEU A 222 -38.94 40.02 -61.52
CA LEU A 222 -39.54 39.08 -62.46
C LEU A 222 -39.57 37.68 -61.82
N LEU A 223 -40.68 37.31 -61.18
CA LEU A 223 -40.88 35.93 -60.70
C LEU A 223 -41.37 35.06 -61.88
N GLY A 224 -40.43 34.53 -62.66
CA GLY A 224 -40.73 33.60 -63.75
C GLY A 224 -41.13 32.23 -63.19
N MET A 225 -42.41 31.89 -63.25
CA MET A 225 -42.85 30.50 -63.21
C MET A 225 -42.58 29.85 -64.58
N PRO A 226 -41.99 28.65 -64.63
CA PRO A 226 -41.88 27.91 -65.88
C PRO A 226 -43.25 27.35 -66.26
N THR A 227 -43.75 27.71 -67.44
CA THR A 227 -44.94 27.14 -68.05
C THR A 227 -44.63 25.73 -68.58
N ASP A 228 -45.49 24.78 -68.23
CA ASP A 228 -45.57 23.47 -68.89
C ASP A 228 -45.71 23.65 -70.41
N LEU A 229 -44.80 23.03 -71.16
CA LEU A 229 -44.92 22.83 -72.59
C LEU A 229 -45.17 21.34 -72.83
N THR A 230 -46.43 20.95 -72.99
CA THR A 230 -46.84 19.77 -73.75
C THR A 230 -48.12 20.05 -74.52
N SER A 231 -47.99 20.27 -75.83
CA SER A 231 -48.68 19.52 -76.92
C SER A 231 -48.75 20.35 -78.20
N GLU A 232 -48.01 19.93 -79.22
CA GLU A 232 -48.49 19.62 -80.59
C GLU A 232 -47.41 18.84 -81.34
#